data_AF-A0A9P9R7K4-F1
#
_entry.id   AF-A0A9P9R7K4-F1
#
_cell.length_a   1.000
_cell.length_b   1.000
_cell.length_c   1.000
_cell.angle_alpha   90.00
_cell.angle_beta   90.00
_cell.angle_gamma   90.00
#
_symmetry.space_group_name_H-M   'P 1'
#
loop_
_entity.id
_entity.type
_entity.pdbx_description
1 polymer ?
#
loop_
_entity_poly.entity_id
_entity_poly.type
_entity_poly.pdbx_seq_one_letter_code
_entity_poly.pdbx_strand_id
1 'polypeptide(L)'
;MDPFSKLPPIVQVELFVHVDSVASIMPLIQASPAMGSLFLTSKTSILQRMLTRLLISESDGGIVQDVLAILNFPCIDTILSIQGHIENLHRLFSRLILFIEGYLSKATDPFPPRAYMAVPGITSPGPRFKGKIIDAKAVKFITLTRTEKARLLRAFIRYELLCKIYHPRVWPGIEQTGCANQVKFMHEKLRPVEYKELYCVYEYFKGVYGAIFVHCGDSWLPDRPASCSSDSQPYPGSKHGLLYPDTVYFSASDYFLDMNIRSRNLSRILPCLLLDLLVHILASLHEQEDYKRYLRRWFNTLSNDLERPDSPWISSQRFAKHHEQSATFDPNIYHCGLSPDSPHRRFMPRPIFQHYSGYEPWSRWEQRERLLGIHELQLQIYRQRAWVFFDDVRLFPDARSHFPTMEDLDKQDQIANNRLDYYWGRTLDNPLYEQEEEEEEEVMLEDSEGHLARFFEKPATGSIPSFWRHSSMNEQAGS
;
A
#
# COMPACT_ATOMS: atom_id res chain seq x y z
N MET A 1 -27.77 32.88 8.17
CA MET A 1 -28.98 32.14 7.75
C MET A 1 -28.51 30.78 7.24
N ASP A 2 -28.94 29.68 7.86
CA ASP A 2 -28.59 28.33 7.41
C ASP A 2 -29.26 28.04 6.06
N PRO A 3 -28.50 27.81 4.96
CA PRO A 3 -29.08 27.60 3.64
C PRO A 3 -29.90 26.30 3.56
N PHE A 4 -29.58 25.29 4.37
CA PHE A 4 -30.28 24.00 4.35
C PHE A 4 -31.61 24.07 5.10
N SER A 5 -31.77 25.00 6.05
CA SER A 5 -33.02 25.18 6.81
C SER A 5 -34.24 25.52 5.94
N LYS A 6 -34.01 26.02 4.72
CA LYS A 6 -35.07 26.32 3.73
C LYS A 6 -35.47 25.13 2.87
N LEU A 7 -34.68 24.04 2.88
CA LEU A 7 -34.97 22.84 2.10
C LEU A 7 -35.99 21.97 2.83
N PRO A 8 -36.90 21.31 2.10
CA PRO A 8 -37.77 20.30 2.69
C PRO A 8 -36.95 19.17 3.34
N PRO A 9 -37.40 18.61 4.49
CA PRO A 9 -36.67 17.54 5.19
C PRO A 9 -36.36 16.33 4.30
N ILE A 10 -37.23 16.01 3.34
CA ILE A 10 -37.01 14.92 2.39
C ILE A 10 -35.80 15.16 1.49
N VAL A 11 -35.57 16.41 1.06
CA VAL A 11 -34.42 16.80 0.23
C VAL A 11 -33.14 16.76 1.07
N GLN A 12 -33.21 17.19 2.33
CA GLN A 12 -32.09 17.11 3.27
C GLN A 12 -31.66 15.64 3.52
N VAL A 13 -32.61 14.72 3.72
CA VAL A 13 -32.31 13.28 3.83
C VAL A 13 -31.68 12.76 2.53
N GLU A 14 -32.21 13.16 1.38
CA GLU A 14 -31.69 12.69 0.09
C GLU A 14 -30.25 13.16 -0.17
N LEU A 15 -29.89 14.36 0.29
CA LEU A 15 -28.51 14.83 0.26
C LEU A 15 -27.59 13.91 1.06
N PHE A 16 -27.97 13.49 2.27
CA PHE A 16 -27.17 12.51 3.02
C PHE A 16 -27.05 11.17 2.30
N VAL A 17 -28.13 10.69 1.68
CA VAL A 17 -28.13 9.41 0.91
C VAL A 17 -27.26 9.48 -0.35
N HIS A 18 -26.99 10.67 -0.88
CA HIS A 18 -26.06 10.88 -2.00
C HIS A 18 -24.62 11.05 -1.57
N VAL A 19 -24.38 11.27 -0.28
CA VAL A 19 -23.05 11.44 0.28
C VAL A 19 -22.56 10.06 0.73
N ASP A 20 -21.84 9.37 -0.16
CA ASP A 20 -21.46 7.95 0.01
C ASP A 20 -20.49 7.67 1.19
N SER A 21 -19.97 8.68 1.91
CA SER A 21 -18.98 8.50 2.98
C SER A 21 -19.12 9.47 4.17
N VAL A 22 -18.73 9.03 5.38
CA VAL A 22 -18.72 9.85 6.60
C VAL A 22 -17.82 11.08 6.49
N ALA A 23 -16.68 10.93 5.82
CA ALA A 23 -15.77 12.03 5.56
C ALA A 23 -16.45 13.17 4.77
N SER A 24 -17.51 12.85 4.03
CA SER A 24 -18.31 13.80 3.29
C SER A 24 -19.57 14.27 4.05
N ILE A 25 -20.07 13.46 5.00
CA ILE A 25 -21.18 13.83 5.91
C ILE A 25 -20.73 14.84 6.96
N MET A 26 -19.54 14.68 7.54
CA MET A 26 -19.06 15.53 8.64
C MET A 26 -18.94 17.01 8.27
N PRO A 27 -18.37 17.39 7.11
CA PRO A 27 -18.38 18.78 6.67
C PRO A 27 -19.80 19.34 6.51
N LEU A 28 -20.76 18.50 6.11
CA LEU A 28 -22.14 18.90 5.88
C LEU A 28 -22.91 19.14 7.18
N ILE A 29 -22.65 18.31 8.20
CA ILE A 29 -23.14 18.52 9.58
C ILE A 29 -22.49 19.75 10.21
N GLN A 30 -21.17 19.95 10.02
CA GLN A 30 -20.45 21.10 10.56
C GLN A 30 -20.89 22.42 9.90
N ALA A 31 -21.23 22.39 8.61
CA ALA A 31 -21.69 23.56 7.87
C ALA A 31 -23.14 23.95 8.19
N SER A 32 -23.97 23.02 8.72
CA SER A 32 -25.38 23.26 9.00
C SER A 32 -25.87 22.57 10.27
N PRO A 33 -26.23 23.34 11.31
CA PRO A 33 -26.87 22.82 12.51
C PRO A 33 -28.19 22.09 12.22
N ALA A 34 -28.97 22.52 11.21
CA ALA A 34 -30.20 21.84 10.81
C ALA A 34 -29.93 20.44 10.26
N MET A 35 -28.92 20.30 9.38
CA MET A 35 -28.47 19.00 8.87
C MET A 35 -27.94 18.11 10.00
N GLY A 36 -27.21 18.68 10.97
CA GLY A 36 -26.76 17.97 12.16
C GLY A 36 -27.90 17.40 13.02
N SER A 37 -28.91 18.23 13.31
CA SER A 37 -30.09 17.79 14.06
C SER A 37 -30.84 16.68 13.32
N LEU A 38 -31.07 16.84 12.01
CA LEU A 38 -31.74 15.83 11.19
C LEU A 38 -30.96 14.50 11.18
N PHE A 39 -29.65 14.57 11.04
CA PHE A 39 -28.80 13.38 11.07
C PHE A 39 -28.90 12.65 12.40
N LEU A 40 -28.90 13.36 13.52
CA LEU A 40 -29.06 12.73 14.84
C LEU A 40 -30.44 12.07 15.01
N THR A 41 -31.51 12.70 14.55
CA THR A 41 -32.87 12.17 14.68
C THR A 41 -33.15 11.00 13.74
N SER A 42 -32.57 11.00 12.54
CA SER A 42 -32.86 10.01 11.48
C SER A 42 -31.65 9.16 11.09
N LYS A 43 -30.61 9.10 11.93
CA LYS A 43 -29.32 8.43 11.68
C LYS A 43 -29.51 7.03 11.09
N THR A 44 -30.23 6.17 11.78
CA THR A 44 -30.43 4.77 11.38
C THR A 44 -31.11 4.64 10.02
N SER A 45 -32.14 5.45 9.75
CA SER A 45 -32.83 5.46 8.46
C SER A 45 -31.94 5.96 7.32
N ILE A 46 -31.17 7.02 7.55
CA ILE A 46 -30.20 7.57 6.59
C ILE A 46 -29.14 6.52 6.26
N LEU A 47 -28.53 5.92 7.30
CA LEU A 47 -27.50 4.89 7.15
C LEU A 47 -28.04 3.65 6.44
N GLN A 48 -29.26 3.21 6.76
CA GLN A 48 -29.90 2.10 6.08
C GLN A 48 -30.06 2.39 4.59
N ARG A 49 -30.59 3.56 4.21
CA ARG A 49 -30.77 3.93 2.80
C ARG A 49 -29.44 4.05 2.05
N MET A 50 -28.41 4.62 2.68
CA MET A 50 -27.06 4.68 2.12
C MET A 50 -26.49 3.29 1.86
N LEU A 51 -26.54 2.41 2.85
CA LEU A 51 -26.05 1.04 2.73
C LEU A 51 -26.84 0.25 1.68
N THR A 52 -28.17 0.37 1.67
CA THR A 52 -29.01 -0.23 0.65
C THR A 52 -28.61 0.24 -0.75
N ARG A 53 -28.30 1.52 -0.96
CA ARG A 53 -27.82 2.03 -2.25
C ARG A 53 -26.46 1.43 -2.65
N LEU A 54 -25.53 1.32 -1.71
CA LEU A 54 -24.22 0.71 -1.94
C LEU A 54 -24.35 -0.79 -2.27
N LEU A 55 -25.26 -1.50 -1.58
CA LEU A 55 -25.46 -2.94 -1.71
C LEU A 55 -26.36 -3.34 -2.92
N ILE A 56 -27.31 -2.50 -3.34
CA ILE A 56 -28.15 -2.69 -4.55
C ILE A 56 -27.31 -2.67 -5.84
N SER A 57 -26.04 -2.29 -5.77
CA SER A 57 -25.17 -2.19 -6.94
C SER A 57 -24.71 -3.54 -7.51
N GLU A 58 -25.00 -4.68 -6.86
CA GLU A 58 -24.75 -6.01 -7.41
C GLU A 58 -26.02 -6.84 -7.62
N SER A 59 -26.06 -7.57 -8.75
CA SER A 59 -27.10 -8.55 -9.08
C SER A 59 -26.96 -9.86 -8.29
N ASP A 60 -25.77 -10.19 -7.80
CA ASP A 60 -25.42 -11.56 -7.37
C ASP A 60 -25.37 -11.73 -5.84
N GLY A 61 -25.58 -10.66 -5.06
CA GLY A 61 -25.66 -10.71 -3.59
C GLY A 61 -24.35 -11.07 -2.86
N GLY A 62 -23.23 -11.22 -3.57
CA GLY A 62 -21.95 -11.65 -3.01
C GLY A 62 -21.39 -10.71 -1.94
N ILE A 63 -21.47 -9.39 -2.17
CA ILE A 63 -21.03 -8.40 -1.17
C ILE A 63 -21.79 -8.55 0.15
N VAL A 64 -23.11 -8.74 0.10
CA VAL A 64 -23.94 -8.84 1.31
C VAL A 64 -23.55 -10.07 2.13
N GLN A 65 -23.31 -11.20 1.47
CA GLN A 65 -22.86 -12.43 2.13
C GLN A 65 -21.50 -12.25 2.78
N ASP A 66 -20.53 -11.67 2.08
CA ASP A 66 -19.19 -11.44 2.62
C ASP A 66 -19.22 -10.48 3.82
N VAL A 67 -20.04 -9.43 3.75
CA VAL A 67 -20.24 -8.48 4.85
C VAL A 67 -20.87 -9.14 6.07
N LEU A 68 -21.93 -9.94 5.88
CA LEU A 68 -22.54 -10.67 6.99
C LEU A 68 -21.56 -11.67 7.61
N ALA A 69 -20.74 -12.33 6.79
CA ALA A 69 -19.69 -13.22 7.28
C ALA A 69 -18.66 -12.46 8.12
N ILE A 70 -18.22 -11.28 7.69
CA ILE A 70 -17.28 -10.43 8.45
C ILE A 70 -17.87 -10.02 9.81
N LEU A 71 -19.14 -9.63 9.84
CA LEU A 71 -19.79 -9.12 11.05
C LEU A 71 -20.09 -10.20 12.08
N ASN A 72 -20.47 -11.39 11.62
CA ASN A 72 -20.78 -12.51 12.48
C ASN A 72 -19.53 -13.30 12.90
N PHE A 73 -18.37 -13.06 12.28
CA PHE A 73 -17.14 -13.78 12.61
C PHE A 73 -16.68 -13.51 14.06
N PRO A 74 -16.34 -14.53 14.88
CA PRO A 74 -16.23 -15.96 14.57
C PRO A 74 -17.49 -16.80 14.87
N CYS A 75 -18.56 -16.20 15.35
CA CYS A 75 -19.77 -16.89 15.82
C CYS A 75 -20.83 -17.01 14.71
N ILE A 76 -20.86 -18.18 14.05
CA ILE A 76 -21.85 -18.49 12.99
C ILE A 76 -23.26 -18.72 13.55
N ASP A 77 -23.39 -18.95 14.86
CA ASP A 77 -24.62 -19.46 15.48
C ASP A 77 -25.75 -18.44 15.61
N THR A 78 -25.46 -17.14 15.42
CA THR A 78 -26.49 -16.09 15.42
C THR A 78 -26.51 -15.40 14.07
N ILE A 79 -27.37 -15.85 13.15
CA ILE A 79 -27.65 -15.13 11.90
C ILE A 79 -28.42 -13.86 12.27
N LEU A 80 -27.71 -12.82 12.68
CA LEU A 80 -28.29 -11.51 12.97
C LEU A 80 -28.53 -10.77 11.66
N SER A 81 -29.71 -10.14 11.56
CA SER A 81 -30.09 -9.39 10.36
C SER A 81 -29.27 -8.09 10.24
N ILE A 82 -29.15 -7.58 9.02
CA ILE A 82 -28.55 -6.27 8.70
C ILE A 82 -29.05 -5.15 9.64
N GLN A 83 -30.33 -5.23 10.05
CA GLN A 83 -30.98 -4.27 10.94
C GLN A 83 -30.29 -4.18 12.32
N GLY A 84 -29.75 -5.29 12.83
CA GLY A 84 -29.05 -5.35 14.13
C GLY A 84 -27.61 -4.84 14.09
N HIS A 85 -27.05 -4.59 12.90
CA HIS A 85 -25.64 -4.23 12.71
C HIS A 85 -25.41 -2.96 11.89
N ILE A 86 -26.44 -2.11 11.70
CA ILE A 86 -26.36 -0.90 10.86
C ILE A 86 -25.16 -0.02 11.21
N GLU A 87 -24.85 0.17 12.49
CA GLU A 87 -23.70 1.00 12.91
C GLU A 87 -22.35 0.34 12.61
N ASN A 88 -22.25 -0.97 12.81
CA ASN A 88 -21.04 -1.75 12.49
C ASN A 88 -20.78 -1.79 10.98
N LEU A 89 -21.85 -1.98 10.20
CA LEU A 89 -21.83 -1.89 8.74
C LEU A 89 -21.33 -0.54 8.28
N HIS A 90 -21.95 0.52 8.77
CA HIS A 90 -21.56 1.87 8.42
C HIS A 90 -20.10 2.16 8.79
N ARG A 91 -19.64 1.72 9.96
CA ARG A 91 -18.23 1.84 10.37
C ARG A 91 -17.29 1.08 9.42
N LEU A 92 -17.65 -0.14 9.02
CA LEU A 92 -16.90 -0.94 8.07
C LEU A 92 -16.81 -0.22 6.72
N PHE A 93 -17.94 0.13 6.10
CA PHE A 93 -17.97 0.81 4.81
C PHE A 93 -17.23 2.15 4.82
N SER A 94 -17.37 2.94 5.89
CA SER A 94 -16.64 4.22 6.01
C SER A 94 -15.13 4.03 5.99
N ARG A 95 -14.64 3.00 6.70
CA ARG A 95 -13.20 2.67 6.71
C ARG A 95 -12.74 2.16 5.35
N LEU A 96 -13.51 1.26 4.74
CA LEU A 96 -13.18 0.73 3.41
C LEU A 96 -13.12 1.85 2.38
N ILE A 97 -14.10 2.77 2.38
CA ILE A 97 -14.12 3.90 1.46
C ILE A 97 -12.90 4.81 1.69
N LEU A 98 -12.52 5.09 2.94
CA LEU A 98 -11.30 5.85 3.24
C LEU A 98 -10.05 5.18 2.62
N PHE A 99 -9.94 3.86 2.75
CA PHE A 99 -8.82 3.12 2.17
C PHE A 99 -8.89 3.06 0.64
N ILE A 100 -10.08 2.93 0.06
CA ILE A 100 -10.29 2.97 -1.39
C ILE A 100 -9.90 4.35 -1.94
N GLU A 101 -10.39 5.45 -1.37
CA GLU A 101 -10.01 6.80 -1.79
C GLU A 101 -8.51 7.04 -1.67
N GLY A 102 -7.89 6.58 -0.57
CA GLY A 102 -6.45 6.61 -0.38
C GLY A 102 -5.70 5.82 -1.45
N TYR A 103 -6.20 4.64 -1.81
CA TYR A 103 -5.61 3.82 -2.87
C TYR A 103 -5.70 4.49 -4.24
N LEU A 104 -6.88 4.96 -4.62
CA LEU A 104 -7.11 5.59 -5.93
C LEU A 104 -6.29 6.88 -6.08
N SER A 105 -6.17 7.66 -5.01
CA SER A 105 -5.34 8.87 -5.02
C SER A 105 -3.85 8.55 -5.23
N LYS A 106 -3.35 7.45 -4.66
CA LYS A 106 -1.97 6.98 -4.88
C LYS A 106 -1.78 6.37 -6.27
N ALA A 107 -2.73 5.56 -6.71
CA ALA A 107 -2.70 4.85 -7.99
C ALA A 107 -2.68 5.82 -9.18
N THR A 108 -3.40 6.93 -9.08
CA THR A 108 -3.54 7.94 -10.13
C THR A 108 -2.54 9.09 -10.03
N ASP A 109 -1.69 9.10 -9.00
CA ASP A 109 -0.63 10.11 -8.88
C ASP A 109 0.45 9.85 -9.95
N PRO A 110 0.92 10.87 -10.70
CA PRO A 110 1.99 10.68 -11.68
C PRO A 110 3.26 10.03 -11.11
N PHE A 111 3.50 10.19 -9.80
CA PHE A 111 4.67 9.67 -9.10
C PHE A 111 4.29 8.80 -7.87
N PRO A 112 3.87 7.52 -8.09
CA PRO A 112 3.45 6.62 -7.03
C PRO A 112 4.45 6.41 -5.91
N PRO A 113 5.77 6.27 -6.15
CA PRO A 113 6.72 6.09 -5.06
C PRO A 113 6.58 7.15 -3.96
N ARG A 114 6.46 8.42 -4.35
CA ARG A 114 6.21 9.53 -3.42
C ARG A 114 4.82 9.44 -2.79
N ALA A 115 3.78 9.18 -3.58
CA ALA A 115 2.41 9.13 -3.06
C ALA A 115 2.22 7.98 -2.05
N TYR A 116 2.87 6.84 -2.28
CA TYR A 116 2.80 5.66 -1.44
C TYR A 116 3.53 5.83 -0.10
N MET A 117 4.56 6.66 -0.02
CA MET A 117 5.21 7.03 1.25
C MET A 117 4.26 7.72 2.24
N ALA A 118 3.13 8.25 1.77
CA ALA A 118 2.15 8.91 2.62
C ALA A 118 1.25 7.91 3.36
N VAL A 119 1.03 8.12 4.65
CA VAL A 119 0.01 7.37 5.39
C VAL A 119 -1.40 7.96 5.16
N PRO A 120 -2.46 7.12 5.14
CA PRO A 120 -3.83 7.60 5.07
C PRO A 120 -4.20 8.46 6.30
N GLY A 121 -4.90 9.56 6.08
CA GLY A 121 -5.38 10.43 7.14
C GLY A 121 -6.64 9.88 7.82
N ILE A 122 -6.47 9.09 8.88
CA ILE A 122 -7.59 8.54 9.66
C ILE A 122 -8.26 9.60 10.54
N THR A 123 -7.45 10.41 11.22
CA THR A 123 -7.93 11.44 12.17
C THR A 123 -8.13 12.80 11.51
N SER A 124 -7.46 13.04 10.38
CA SER A 124 -7.50 14.31 9.66
C SER A 124 -7.44 14.04 8.16
N PRO A 125 -8.16 14.83 7.34
CA PRO A 125 -8.28 14.56 5.92
C PRO A 125 -6.93 14.73 5.19
N GLY A 126 -6.69 13.84 4.23
CA GLY A 126 -5.57 13.91 3.29
C GLY A 126 -4.38 12.99 3.63
N PRO A 127 -3.56 12.62 2.62
CA PRO A 127 -2.36 11.82 2.81
C PRO A 127 -1.26 12.62 3.49
N ARG A 128 -0.54 12.00 4.42
CA ARG A 128 0.49 12.67 5.23
C ARG A 128 1.82 11.96 5.23
N PHE A 129 2.90 12.73 5.28
CA PHE A 129 4.26 12.24 5.54
C PHE A 129 4.90 13.03 6.67
N LYS A 130 5.37 12.32 7.71
CA LYS A 130 5.95 12.91 8.94
C LYS A 130 5.16 14.13 9.44
N GLY A 131 3.83 14.00 9.54
CA GLY A 131 2.92 15.05 10.00
C GLY A 131 2.48 16.08 8.96
N LYS A 132 3.20 16.23 7.84
CA LYS A 132 2.89 17.20 6.77
C LYS A 132 1.96 16.60 5.73
N ILE A 133 1.00 17.38 5.24
CA ILE A 133 0.12 16.98 4.13
C ILE A 133 0.93 16.96 2.84
N ILE A 134 0.76 15.92 2.04
CA ILE A 134 1.39 15.83 0.72
C ILE A 134 0.41 16.33 -0.34
N ASP A 135 0.93 17.08 -1.31
CA ASP A 135 0.20 17.41 -2.53
C ASP A 135 -0.01 16.15 -3.37
N ALA A 136 -1.11 15.45 -3.15
CA ALA A 136 -1.57 14.35 -3.99
C ALA A 136 -3.03 14.61 -4.36
N LYS A 137 -3.37 14.41 -5.64
CA LYS A 137 -4.73 14.67 -6.13
C LYS A 137 -5.69 13.65 -5.53
N ALA A 138 -6.59 14.13 -4.68
CA ALA A 138 -7.59 13.26 -4.06
C ALA A 138 -8.61 12.76 -5.09
N VAL A 139 -8.76 11.44 -5.20
CA VAL A 139 -9.83 10.79 -5.95
C VAL A 139 -10.93 10.37 -4.98
N LYS A 140 -12.10 10.98 -5.11
CA LYS A 140 -13.24 10.71 -4.22
C LYS A 140 -14.04 9.53 -4.72
N PHE A 141 -14.56 8.72 -3.80
CA PHE A 141 -15.36 7.54 -4.12
C PHE A 141 -16.60 7.90 -4.94
N ILE A 142 -17.21 9.05 -4.66
CA ILE A 142 -18.41 9.52 -5.35
C ILE A 142 -18.23 9.71 -6.87
N THR A 143 -17.00 10.00 -7.34
CA THR A 143 -16.71 10.26 -8.77
C THR A 143 -16.58 8.99 -9.62
N LEU A 144 -16.64 7.81 -9.00
CA LEU A 144 -16.52 6.52 -9.67
C LEU A 144 -17.84 6.09 -10.31
N THR A 145 -17.77 5.30 -11.38
CA THR A 145 -18.95 4.66 -11.96
C THR A 145 -19.53 3.65 -10.97
N ARG A 146 -20.80 3.28 -11.15
CA ARG A 146 -21.45 2.27 -10.29
C ARG A 146 -20.73 0.92 -10.34
N THR A 147 -20.21 0.54 -11.51
CA THR A 147 -19.45 -0.70 -11.76
C THR A 147 -18.09 -0.69 -11.08
N GLU A 148 -17.36 0.43 -11.12
CA GLU A 148 -16.09 0.60 -10.41
C GLU A 148 -16.29 0.55 -8.89
N LYS A 149 -17.31 1.26 -8.37
CA LYS A 149 -17.67 1.23 -6.94
C LYS A 149 -17.94 -0.20 -6.46
N ALA A 150 -18.74 -0.96 -7.22
CA ALA A 150 -19.07 -2.34 -6.88
C ALA A 150 -17.83 -3.25 -6.88
N ARG A 151 -16.97 -3.17 -7.90
CA ARG A 151 -15.72 -3.95 -7.98
C ARG A 151 -14.78 -3.65 -6.81
N LEU A 152 -14.55 -2.36 -6.50
CA LEU A 152 -13.70 -1.94 -5.39
C LEU A 152 -14.25 -2.41 -4.04
N LEU A 153 -15.54 -2.17 -3.77
CA LEU A 153 -16.16 -2.61 -2.52
C LEU A 153 -16.09 -4.13 -2.38
N ARG A 154 -16.47 -4.88 -3.42
CA ARG A 154 -16.39 -6.35 -3.40
C ARG A 154 -14.98 -6.84 -3.10
N ALA A 155 -13.98 -6.30 -3.79
CA ALA A 155 -12.60 -6.73 -3.60
C ALA A 155 -12.08 -6.43 -2.20
N PHE A 156 -12.31 -5.22 -1.68
CA PHE A 156 -11.86 -4.82 -0.34
C PHE A 156 -12.59 -5.60 0.77
N ILE A 157 -13.90 -5.82 0.64
CA ILE A 157 -14.69 -6.61 1.58
C ILE A 157 -14.22 -8.06 1.57
N ARG A 158 -14.10 -8.67 0.39
CA ARG A 158 -13.63 -10.05 0.26
C ARG A 158 -12.21 -10.22 0.79
N TYR A 159 -11.33 -9.26 0.55
CA TYR A 159 -10.00 -9.24 1.11
C TYR A 159 -10.01 -9.23 2.65
N GLU A 160 -10.83 -8.37 3.27
CA GLU A 160 -10.99 -8.34 4.73
C GLU A 160 -11.55 -9.67 5.28
N LEU A 161 -12.54 -10.25 4.61
CA LEU A 161 -13.09 -11.57 4.98
C LEU A 161 -12.01 -12.65 4.94
N LEU A 162 -11.24 -12.73 3.86
CA LEU A 162 -10.16 -13.71 3.71
C LEU A 162 -9.07 -13.51 4.76
N CYS A 163 -8.73 -12.27 5.10
CA CYS A 163 -7.83 -11.98 6.21
C CYS A 163 -8.36 -12.48 7.55
N LYS A 164 -9.69 -12.43 7.79
CA LYS A 164 -10.29 -12.97 9.03
C LYS A 164 -10.25 -14.49 9.07
N ILE A 165 -10.60 -15.13 7.96
CA ILE A 165 -10.60 -16.60 7.82
C ILE A 165 -9.18 -17.15 7.99
N TYR A 166 -8.22 -16.56 7.28
CA TYR A 166 -6.83 -17.00 7.25
C TYR A 166 -5.96 -16.41 8.36
N HIS A 167 -6.56 -15.73 9.34
CA HIS A 167 -5.81 -15.17 10.44
C HIS A 167 -5.03 -16.29 11.16
N PRO A 168 -3.72 -16.11 11.50
CA PRO A 168 -2.89 -17.19 12.06
C PRO A 168 -3.44 -17.83 13.33
N ARG A 169 -4.21 -17.08 14.12
CA ARG A 169 -4.88 -17.58 15.34
C ARG A 169 -6.20 -18.31 15.08
N VAL A 170 -6.75 -18.21 13.87
CA VAL A 170 -8.09 -18.70 13.54
C VAL A 170 -8.04 -19.87 12.57
N TRP A 171 -7.25 -19.76 11.49
CA TRP A 171 -7.16 -20.80 10.47
C TRP A 171 -6.84 -22.20 11.02
N PRO A 172 -5.88 -22.41 11.95
CA PRO A 172 -5.58 -23.75 12.47
C PRO A 172 -6.78 -24.44 13.13
N GLY A 173 -7.69 -23.66 13.73
CA GLY A 173 -8.93 -24.19 14.32
C GLY A 173 -10.01 -24.48 13.28
N ILE A 174 -10.06 -23.70 12.20
CA ILE A 174 -11.04 -23.85 11.10
C ILE A 174 -10.64 -24.96 10.12
N GLU A 175 -9.34 -25.15 9.89
CA GLU A 175 -8.77 -26.04 8.87
C GLU A 175 -9.26 -27.49 9.01
N GLN A 176 -9.50 -27.94 10.24
CA GLN A 176 -9.94 -29.30 10.55
C GLN A 176 -11.48 -29.46 10.52
N THR A 177 -12.22 -28.39 10.19
CA THR A 177 -13.69 -28.37 10.20
C THR A 177 -14.28 -28.37 8.78
N GLY A 178 -15.59 -28.59 8.66
CA GLY A 178 -16.31 -28.46 7.39
C GLY A 178 -16.23 -27.06 6.77
N CYS A 179 -15.89 -26.02 7.55
CA CYS A 179 -15.68 -24.67 7.04
C CYS A 179 -14.49 -24.59 6.08
N ALA A 180 -13.43 -25.39 6.27
CA ALA A 180 -12.29 -25.40 5.35
C ALA A 180 -12.69 -25.81 3.92
N ASN A 181 -13.63 -26.76 3.80
CA ASN A 181 -14.18 -27.17 2.51
C ASN A 181 -15.02 -26.06 1.87
N GLN A 182 -15.78 -25.30 2.67
CA GLN A 182 -16.54 -24.15 2.18
C GLN A 182 -15.60 -23.07 1.66
N VAL A 183 -14.52 -22.75 2.38
CA VAL A 183 -13.50 -21.78 1.93
C VAL A 183 -12.84 -22.24 0.64
N LYS A 184 -12.50 -23.53 0.53
CA LYS A 184 -11.96 -24.09 -0.71
C LYS A 184 -12.95 -23.94 -1.88
N PHE A 185 -14.23 -24.25 -1.67
CA PHE A 185 -15.27 -24.10 -2.67
C PHE A 185 -15.50 -22.63 -3.07
N MET A 186 -15.40 -21.70 -2.12
CA MET A 186 -15.42 -20.27 -2.40
C MET A 186 -14.28 -19.88 -3.34
N HIS A 187 -13.06 -20.40 -3.11
CA HIS A 187 -11.92 -20.15 -3.99
C HIS A 187 -12.12 -20.71 -5.39
N GLU A 188 -12.61 -21.94 -5.52
CA GLU A 188 -12.87 -22.59 -6.81
C GLU A 188 -13.90 -21.81 -7.66
N LYS A 189 -14.77 -21.04 -7.02
CA LYS A 189 -15.76 -20.17 -7.68
C LYS A 189 -15.23 -18.80 -8.10
N LEU A 190 -14.05 -18.39 -7.62
CA LEU A 190 -13.51 -17.08 -7.96
C LEU A 190 -13.12 -17.01 -9.43
N ARG A 191 -13.57 -15.94 -10.08
CA ARG A 191 -13.18 -15.65 -11.47
C ARG A 191 -11.72 -15.18 -11.49
N PRO A 192 -10.97 -15.42 -12.59
CA PRO A 192 -9.59 -14.94 -12.70
C PRO A 192 -9.41 -13.44 -12.46
N VAL A 193 -10.40 -12.61 -12.85
CA VAL A 193 -10.38 -11.16 -12.57
C VAL A 193 -10.46 -10.84 -11.08
N GLU A 194 -11.20 -11.62 -10.29
CA GLU A 194 -11.36 -11.41 -8.85
C GLU A 194 -10.07 -11.71 -8.09
N TYR A 195 -9.28 -12.69 -8.56
CA TYR A 195 -7.92 -12.90 -8.07
C TYR A 195 -7.05 -11.65 -8.28
N LYS A 196 -7.09 -11.06 -9.48
CA LYS A 196 -6.35 -9.84 -9.81
C LYS A 196 -6.78 -8.66 -8.93
N GLU A 197 -8.09 -8.52 -8.70
CA GLU A 197 -8.66 -7.54 -7.77
C GLU A 197 -8.06 -7.73 -6.36
N LEU A 198 -8.04 -8.95 -5.83
CA LEU A 198 -7.46 -9.26 -4.51
C LEU A 198 -5.96 -8.98 -4.42
N TYR A 199 -5.18 -9.29 -5.46
CA TYR A 199 -3.75 -8.94 -5.50
C TYR A 199 -3.51 -7.44 -5.51
N CYS A 200 -4.36 -6.67 -6.20
CA CYS A 200 -4.29 -5.22 -6.18
C CYS A 200 -4.56 -4.66 -4.76
N VAL A 201 -5.58 -5.20 -4.07
CA VAL A 201 -5.88 -4.81 -2.69
C VAL A 201 -4.73 -5.17 -1.74
N TYR A 202 -4.15 -6.37 -1.89
CA TYR A 202 -2.97 -6.78 -1.13
C TYR A 202 -1.77 -5.85 -1.35
N GLU A 203 -1.45 -5.52 -2.61
CA GLU A 203 -0.34 -4.62 -2.93
C GLU A 203 -0.56 -3.22 -2.35
N TYR A 204 -1.81 -2.74 -2.35
CA TYR A 204 -2.16 -1.49 -1.69
C TYR A 204 -1.87 -1.54 -0.18
N PHE A 205 -2.37 -2.55 0.55
CA PHE A 205 -2.15 -2.64 1.99
C PHE A 205 -0.67 -2.87 2.34
N LYS A 206 0.06 -3.63 1.53
CA LYS A 206 1.52 -3.72 1.58
C LYS A 206 2.16 -2.35 1.45
N GLY A 207 1.71 -1.52 0.50
CA GLY A 207 2.13 -0.14 0.37
C GLY A 207 1.79 0.75 1.58
N VAL A 208 0.63 0.57 2.23
CA VAL A 208 0.28 1.30 3.46
C VAL A 208 1.21 0.93 4.61
N TYR A 209 1.52 -0.35 4.80
CA TYR A 209 2.53 -0.77 5.78
C TYR A 209 3.93 -0.27 5.42
N GLY A 210 4.29 -0.24 4.14
CA GLY A 210 5.52 0.41 3.69
C GLY A 210 5.59 1.88 4.08
N ALA A 211 4.50 2.63 3.94
CA ALA A 211 4.42 4.02 4.43
C ALA A 211 4.66 4.11 5.96
N ILE A 212 4.14 3.15 6.72
CA ILE A 212 4.39 3.07 8.16
C ILE A 212 5.89 2.84 8.44
N PHE A 213 6.55 1.95 7.68
CA PHE A 213 7.99 1.69 7.82
C PHE A 213 8.83 2.92 7.50
N VAL A 214 8.50 3.61 6.40
CA VAL A 214 9.08 4.90 5.99
C VAL A 214 8.98 5.94 7.13
N HIS A 215 7.85 6.00 7.83
CA HIS A 215 7.65 6.91 8.95
C HIS A 215 8.46 6.55 10.21
N CYS A 216 8.73 5.26 10.40
CA CYS A 216 9.55 4.74 11.50
C CYS A 216 11.06 4.85 11.24
N GLY A 217 11.48 4.99 9.98
CA GLY A 217 12.86 5.19 9.58
C GLY A 217 13.26 6.65 9.31
N ASP A 218 14.50 6.83 8.88
CA ASP A 218 15.08 8.14 8.54
C ASP A 218 14.85 8.53 7.08
N SER A 219 13.78 8.01 6.46
CA SER A 219 13.44 8.28 5.06
C SER A 219 13.11 9.75 4.82
N TRP A 220 13.41 10.26 3.62
CA TRP A 220 13.04 11.59 3.15
C TRP A 220 11.99 11.49 2.04
N LEU A 221 11.25 12.57 1.79
CA LEU A 221 10.19 12.58 0.78
C LEU A 221 10.73 13.12 -0.56
N PRO A 222 10.72 12.34 -1.65
CA PRO A 222 11.36 12.68 -2.92
C PRO A 222 10.60 13.74 -3.69
N ASP A 223 11.27 14.80 -4.14
CA ASP A 223 10.66 15.84 -4.97
C ASP A 223 10.07 15.26 -6.27
N ARG A 224 8.99 15.87 -6.76
CA ARG A 224 8.39 15.44 -8.04
C ARG A 224 9.37 15.72 -9.18
N PRO A 225 9.60 14.77 -10.10
CA PRO A 225 10.43 15.01 -11.28
C PRO A 225 9.88 16.19 -12.10
N ALA A 226 10.77 17.09 -12.53
CA ALA A 226 10.43 18.28 -13.32
C ALA A 226 9.75 17.96 -14.68
N SER A 227 9.81 16.71 -15.13
CA SER A 227 9.18 16.22 -16.36
C SER A 227 7.64 16.17 -16.33
N CYS A 228 6.99 16.56 -15.22
CA CYS A 228 5.53 16.75 -15.18
C CYS A 228 5.06 18.11 -15.73
N SER A 229 5.98 19.03 -16.06
CA SER A 229 5.71 20.23 -16.86
C SER A 229 6.38 20.07 -18.22
N SER A 230 5.59 20.02 -19.30
CA SER A 230 6.10 20.15 -20.66
C SER A 230 6.95 21.42 -20.76
N ASP A 231 8.12 21.30 -21.36
CA ASP A 231 9.08 22.38 -21.65
C ASP A 231 10.08 22.71 -20.53
N SER A 232 11.06 21.83 -20.32
CA SER A 232 12.47 22.23 -20.12
C SER A 232 13.41 21.01 -20.08
N GLN A 233 14.65 21.25 -20.47
CA GLN A 233 15.77 20.30 -20.52
C GLN A 233 15.95 19.46 -19.22
N PRO A 234 16.58 18.28 -19.32
CA PRO A 234 16.78 17.42 -18.17
C PRO A 234 17.82 18.02 -17.22
N TYR A 235 17.41 18.21 -15.96
CA TYR A 235 18.19 18.59 -14.78
C TYR A 235 18.46 20.10 -14.60
N PRO A 236 18.02 20.62 -13.43
CA PRO A 236 19.00 20.83 -12.37
C PRO A 236 18.53 20.35 -10.99
N GLY A 237 19.44 19.77 -10.19
CA GLY A 237 19.48 20.10 -8.76
C GLY A 237 18.79 19.19 -7.73
N SER A 238 18.36 17.96 -8.03
CA SER A 238 18.16 17.01 -6.92
C SER A 238 19.50 16.35 -6.58
N LYS A 239 20.10 16.73 -5.43
CA LYS A 239 21.29 16.06 -4.88
C LYS A 239 21.05 14.56 -4.57
N HIS A 240 19.80 14.10 -4.61
CA HIS A 240 19.38 12.73 -4.27
C HIS A 240 18.27 12.27 -5.23
N GLY A 241 18.63 11.85 -6.45
CA GLY A 241 17.67 11.24 -7.38
C GLY A 241 17.37 9.80 -6.96
N LEU A 242 16.09 9.39 -6.96
CA LEU A 242 15.74 7.98 -6.85
C LEU A 242 16.28 7.23 -8.08
N LEU A 243 16.82 6.03 -7.85
CA LEU A 243 17.27 5.13 -8.92
C LEU A 243 16.13 4.21 -9.35
N TYR A 244 16.25 3.58 -10.51
CA TYR A 244 15.33 2.52 -10.89
C TYR A 244 15.52 1.33 -9.91
N PRO A 245 14.44 0.65 -9.46
CA PRO A 245 13.03 0.84 -9.83
C PRO A 245 12.25 1.82 -8.93
N ASP A 246 12.90 2.49 -7.97
CA ASP A 246 12.26 3.43 -7.02
C ASP A 246 11.62 4.65 -7.69
N THR A 247 11.92 4.90 -8.96
CA THR A 247 11.29 5.94 -9.78
C THR A 247 9.89 5.56 -10.27
N VAL A 248 9.57 4.26 -10.33
CA VAL A 248 8.31 3.75 -10.92
C VAL A 248 7.49 2.89 -9.96
N TYR A 249 8.12 2.34 -8.92
CA TYR A 249 7.49 1.41 -7.99
C TYR A 249 7.86 1.73 -6.53
N PHE A 250 6.88 1.58 -5.63
CA PHE A 250 7.11 1.69 -4.20
C PHE A 250 7.31 0.31 -3.56
N SER A 251 8.54 -0.03 -3.16
CA SER A 251 8.83 -1.30 -2.51
C SER A 251 8.72 -1.20 -0.98
N ALA A 252 7.60 -1.65 -0.41
CA ALA A 252 7.43 -1.70 1.04
C ALA A 252 8.46 -2.60 1.75
N SER A 253 8.97 -3.62 1.06
CA SER A 253 9.93 -4.56 1.62
C SER A 253 11.31 -3.93 1.83
N ASP A 254 11.71 -3.00 0.96
CA ASP A 254 13.02 -2.33 1.09
C ASP A 254 13.02 -1.39 2.31
N TYR A 255 11.98 -0.58 2.47
CA TYR A 255 11.81 0.24 3.69
C TYR A 255 11.69 -0.59 4.97
N PHE A 256 11.18 -1.83 4.88
CA PHE A 256 11.17 -2.73 6.02
C PHE A 256 12.59 -3.20 6.39
N LEU A 257 13.41 -3.53 5.38
CA LEU A 257 14.81 -3.93 5.58
C LEU A 257 15.64 -2.79 6.20
N ASP A 258 15.39 -1.55 5.79
CA ASP A 258 16.05 -0.35 6.34
C ASP A 258 15.81 -0.15 7.84
N MET A 259 14.71 -0.70 8.38
CA MET A 259 14.47 -0.69 9.83
C MET A 259 15.35 -1.67 10.62
N ASN A 260 16.20 -2.46 9.95
CA ASN A 260 17.08 -3.47 10.54
C ASN A 260 16.31 -4.51 11.39
N ILE A 261 15.16 -4.97 10.89
CA ILE A 261 14.33 -6.01 11.51
C ILE A 261 14.61 -7.35 10.83
N ARG A 262 14.78 -8.41 11.62
CA ARG A 262 15.31 -9.71 11.14
C ARG A 262 14.35 -10.48 10.21
N SER A 263 13.03 -10.36 10.37
CA SER A 263 12.07 -11.17 9.59
C SER A 263 11.64 -10.53 8.28
N ARG A 264 12.18 -11.02 7.15
CA ARG A 264 11.76 -10.60 5.80
C ARG A 264 10.28 -10.87 5.50
N ASN A 265 9.71 -11.90 6.13
CA ASN A 265 8.32 -12.32 5.88
C ASN A 265 7.29 -11.41 6.54
N LEU A 266 7.67 -10.66 7.58
CA LEU A 266 6.71 -9.84 8.32
C LEU A 266 6.08 -8.76 7.43
N SER A 267 6.87 -8.14 6.55
CA SER A 267 6.39 -7.17 5.55
C SER A 267 5.29 -7.73 4.62
N ARG A 268 5.25 -9.05 4.42
CA ARG A 268 4.28 -9.76 3.58
C ARG A 268 3.06 -10.25 4.38
N ILE A 269 3.22 -10.53 5.67
CA ILE A 269 2.14 -11.03 6.54
C ILE A 269 1.29 -9.88 7.10
N LEU A 270 1.91 -8.75 7.46
CA LEU A 270 1.22 -7.60 8.05
C LEU A 270 -0.02 -7.12 7.25
N PRO A 271 0.00 -7.04 5.91
CA PRO A 271 -1.18 -6.71 5.11
C PRO A 271 -2.37 -7.65 5.36
N CYS A 272 -2.12 -8.88 5.77
CA CYS A 272 -3.14 -9.90 6.04
C CYS A 272 -3.69 -9.90 7.47
N LEU A 273 -3.21 -9.03 8.36
CA LEU A 273 -3.60 -8.99 9.79
C LEU A 273 -4.78 -8.05 10.11
N LEU A 274 -5.69 -7.87 9.14
CA LEU A 274 -6.96 -7.12 9.24
C LEU A 274 -6.84 -5.59 9.29
N LEU A 275 -7.94 -4.95 8.88
CA LEU A 275 -8.10 -3.51 8.93
C LEU A 275 -8.10 -2.94 10.36
N ASP A 276 -8.53 -3.70 11.37
CA ASP A 276 -8.63 -3.23 12.77
C ASP A 276 -7.26 -2.89 13.34
N LEU A 277 -6.30 -3.78 13.15
CA LEU A 277 -4.92 -3.57 13.55
C LEU A 277 -4.32 -2.37 12.82
N LEU A 278 -4.53 -2.29 11.49
CA LEU A 278 -4.01 -1.20 10.68
C LEU A 278 -4.54 0.16 11.14
N VAL A 279 -5.85 0.27 11.39
CA VAL A 279 -6.47 1.51 11.89
C VAL A 279 -5.92 1.90 13.25
N HIS A 280 -5.71 0.93 14.15
CA HIS A 280 -5.13 1.20 15.45
C HIS A 280 -3.68 1.73 15.36
N ILE A 281 -2.86 1.13 14.51
CA ILE A 281 -1.48 1.59 14.27
C ILE A 281 -1.48 3.01 13.70
N LEU A 282 -2.32 3.27 12.70
CA LEU A 282 -2.40 4.57 12.04
C LEU A 282 -2.95 5.68 12.95
N ALA A 283 -3.91 5.38 13.82
CA ALA A 283 -4.39 6.32 14.83
C ALA A 283 -3.28 6.67 15.82
N SER A 284 -2.55 5.66 16.30
CA SER A 284 -1.50 5.84 17.29
C SER A 284 -0.26 6.57 16.74
N LEU A 285 0.06 6.37 15.45
CA LEU A 285 1.09 7.13 14.72
C LEU A 285 0.84 8.64 14.70
N HIS A 286 -0.40 9.07 14.89
CA HIS A 286 -0.77 10.48 14.90
C HIS A 286 -0.52 11.16 16.26
N GLU A 287 -0.53 10.39 17.35
CA GLU A 287 -0.65 10.94 18.71
C GLU A 287 0.69 11.18 19.42
N GLN A 288 1.80 10.51 19.04
CA GLN A 288 3.04 10.57 19.84
C GLN A 288 4.34 10.56 19.00
N GLU A 289 5.32 11.38 19.38
CA GLU A 289 6.66 11.42 18.77
C GLU A 289 7.48 10.14 19.05
N ASP A 290 7.32 9.54 20.24
CA ASP A 290 8.02 8.31 20.64
C ASP A 290 7.41 7.02 20.07
N TYR A 291 6.24 7.11 19.42
CA TYR A 291 5.53 5.94 18.90
C TYR A 291 6.33 5.18 17.84
N LYS A 292 7.25 5.84 17.14
CA LYS A 292 8.15 5.21 16.17
C LYS A 292 9.05 4.16 16.82
N ARG A 293 9.63 4.48 17.99
CA ARG A 293 10.46 3.55 18.76
C ARG A 293 9.63 2.38 19.27
N TYR A 294 8.41 2.66 19.73
CA TYR A 294 7.47 1.63 20.14
C TYR A 294 7.11 0.68 18.99
N LEU A 295 6.71 1.19 17.83
CA LEU A 295 6.40 0.38 16.65
C LEU A 295 7.58 -0.47 16.21
N ARG A 296 8.79 0.10 16.16
CA ARG A 296 10.00 -0.66 15.81
C ARG A 296 10.25 -1.80 16.80
N ARG A 297 10.06 -1.58 18.10
CA ARG A 297 10.15 -2.62 19.12
C ARG A 297 9.05 -3.67 18.95
N TRP A 298 7.82 -3.24 18.69
CA TRP A 298 6.69 -4.12 18.48
C TRP A 298 6.86 -4.99 17.23
N PHE A 299 7.31 -4.44 16.11
CA PHE A 299 7.64 -5.22 14.90
C PHE A 299 8.75 -6.23 15.16
N ASN A 300 9.76 -5.90 15.96
CA ASN A 300 10.81 -6.86 16.37
C ASN A 300 10.23 -8.00 17.23
N THR A 301 9.35 -7.70 18.19
CA THR A 301 8.68 -8.73 18.99
C THR A 301 7.80 -9.63 18.12
N LEU A 302 6.96 -9.02 17.27
CA LEU A 302 6.08 -9.73 16.35
C LEU A 302 6.85 -10.59 15.34
N SER A 303 8.01 -10.10 14.89
CA SER A 303 8.96 -10.84 14.04
C SER A 303 9.43 -12.14 14.69
N ASN A 304 9.70 -12.12 16.00
CA ASN A 304 10.13 -13.31 16.76
C ASN A 304 8.94 -14.25 17.02
N ASP A 305 7.76 -13.71 17.32
CA ASP A 305 6.55 -14.51 17.60
C ASP A 305 6.00 -15.21 16.34
N LEU A 306 6.21 -14.61 15.16
CA LEU A 306 5.78 -15.12 13.85
C LEU A 306 6.90 -15.87 13.10
N GLU A 307 7.94 -16.38 13.78
CA GLU A 307 9.00 -17.20 13.18
C GLU A 307 8.50 -18.51 12.50
N ARG A 308 7.20 -18.79 12.51
CA ARG A 308 6.63 -19.84 11.65
C ARG A 308 6.75 -19.45 10.17
N PRO A 309 6.99 -20.41 9.27
CA PRO A 309 7.06 -20.19 7.82
C PRO A 309 5.67 -19.96 7.21
N ASP A 310 4.80 -19.20 7.87
CA ASP A 310 3.46 -18.92 7.38
C ASP A 310 3.58 -17.86 6.27
N SER A 311 3.65 -18.32 5.02
CA SER A 311 3.45 -17.46 3.86
C SER A 311 2.09 -16.78 3.99
N PRO A 312 1.94 -15.50 3.57
CA PRO A 312 0.61 -14.88 3.57
C PRO A 312 -0.35 -15.76 2.77
N TRP A 313 -1.62 -15.83 3.19
CA TRP A 313 -2.60 -16.73 2.57
C TRP A 313 -2.72 -16.53 1.06
N ILE A 314 -2.48 -15.31 0.57
CA ILE A 314 -2.48 -14.96 -0.83
C ILE A 314 -1.33 -15.61 -1.63
N SER A 315 -0.24 -15.98 -0.96
CA SER A 315 0.89 -16.73 -1.52
C SER A 315 0.79 -18.24 -1.27
N SER A 316 -0.23 -18.71 -0.53
CA SER A 316 -0.43 -20.14 -0.31
C SER A 316 -0.65 -20.84 -1.64
N GLN A 317 0.00 -21.98 -1.87
CA GLN A 317 -0.29 -22.85 -3.03
C GLN A 317 -1.78 -23.18 -3.16
N ARG A 318 -2.52 -23.21 -2.04
CA ARG A 318 -3.98 -23.46 -2.04
C ARG A 318 -4.77 -22.34 -2.71
N PHE A 319 -4.25 -21.12 -2.68
CA PHE A 319 -4.79 -19.96 -3.38
C PHE A 319 -4.10 -19.76 -4.74
N ALA A 320 -2.80 -20.03 -4.83
CA ALA A 320 -1.95 -19.80 -6.00
C ALA A 320 -2.00 -20.90 -7.08
N LYS A 321 -2.59 -22.08 -6.82
CA LYS A 321 -2.70 -23.15 -7.85
C LYS A 321 -3.44 -22.70 -9.11
N HIS A 322 -4.40 -21.78 -8.98
CA HIS A 322 -5.10 -21.14 -10.10
C HIS A 322 -4.33 -19.94 -10.67
N HIS A 323 -3.41 -19.37 -9.89
CA HIS A 323 -2.46 -18.35 -10.36
C HIS A 323 -1.37 -18.96 -11.23
N GLU A 324 -0.88 -20.18 -10.99
CA GLU A 324 0.14 -20.81 -11.84
C GLU A 324 -0.34 -21.02 -13.29
N GLN A 325 -1.64 -21.27 -13.51
CA GLN A 325 -2.25 -21.29 -14.85
C GLN A 325 -2.44 -19.89 -15.46
N SER A 326 -2.37 -18.83 -14.65
CA SER A 326 -2.39 -17.42 -15.06
C SER A 326 -0.99 -16.77 -15.11
N ALA A 327 0.00 -17.41 -14.48
CA ALA A 327 1.40 -17.01 -14.37
C ALA A 327 2.29 -17.77 -15.36
N THR A 328 1.81 -18.90 -15.91
CA THR A 328 2.17 -19.22 -17.30
C THR A 328 1.83 -18.01 -18.12
N PHE A 329 2.85 -17.46 -18.77
CA PHE A 329 2.90 -16.29 -19.65
C PHE A 329 1.77 -16.35 -20.71
N ASP A 330 0.51 -16.20 -20.31
CA ASP A 330 -0.64 -16.20 -21.21
C ASP A 330 -1.13 -14.76 -21.37
N PRO A 331 -0.63 -14.04 -22.39
CA PRO A 331 -1.10 -12.69 -22.71
C PRO A 331 -2.62 -12.65 -22.94
N ASN A 332 -3.27 -13.79 -23.26
CA ASN A 332 -4.72 -13.85 -23.45
C ASN A 332 -5.51 -13.82 -22.14
N ILE A 333 -4.95 -14.27 -21.01
CA ILE A 333 -5.61 -14.18 -19.70
C ILE A 333 -5.68 -12.71 -19.23
N TYR A 334 -4.82 -11.84 -19.74
CA TYR A 334 -4.89 -10.38 -19.54
C TYR A 334 -5.90 -9.68 -20.45
N HIS A 335 -6.38 -10.35 -21.49
CA HIS A 335 -7.48 -9.88 -22.35
C HIS A 335 -8.86 -10.33 -21.86
N CYS A 336 -8.95 -11.39 -21.07
CA CYS A 336 -10.21 -11.91 -20.53
C CYS A 336 -10.79 -11.00 -19.43
N GLY A 337 -11.76 -10.16 -19.81
CA GLY A 337 -12.54 -9.31 -18.89
C GLY A 337 -12.62 -7.85 -19.34
N LEU A 338 -11.75 -7.44 -20.28
CA LEU A 338 -11.83 -6.14 -20.92
C LEU A 338 -12.62 -6.29 -22.23
N SER A 339 -13.53 -5.36 -22.50
CA SER A 339 -14.19 -5.27 -23.82
C SER A 339 -13.13 -5.28 -24.93
N PRO A 340 -13.37 -5.92 -26.10
CA PRO A 340 -12.46 -5.88 -27.24
C PRO A 340 -11.98 -4.47 -27.60
N ASP A 341 -12.79 -3.46 -27.30
CA ASP A 341 -12.55 -2.03 -27.54
C ASP A 341 -11.93 -1.28 -26.34
N SER A 342 -11.61 -1.97 -25.25
CA SER A 342 -11.04 -1.35 -24.06
C SER A 342 -9.69 -0.71 -24.38
N PRO A 343 -9.48 0.59 -24.05
CA PRO A 343 -8.20 1.26 -24.28
C PRO A 343 -7.04 0.55 -23.57
N HIS A 344 -7.30 -0.15 -22.46
CA HIS A 344 -6.32 -0.95 -21.72
C HIS A 344 -5.73 -2.10 -22.54
N ARG A 345 -6.44 -2.62 -23.55
CA ARG A 345 -5.95 -3.71 -24.41
C ARG A 345 -4.75 -3.26 -25.28
N ARG A 346 -4.65 -1.97 -25.61
CA ARG A 346 -3.53 -1.41 -26.40
C ARG A 346 -2.25 -1.23 -25.57
N PHE A 347 -2.36 -1.24 -24.24
CA PHE A 347 -1.25 -1.04 -23.31
C PHE A 347 -0.80 -2.35 -22.62
N MET A 348 -1.32 -3.49 -23.08
CA MET A 348 -0.97 -4.82 -22.54
C MET A 348 -0.09 -5.58 -23.55
N PRO A 349 0.88 -6.39 -23.10
CA PRO A 349 1.96 -6.88 -23.95
C PRO A 349 1.52 -7.90 -25.02
N ARG A 350 2.19 -7.87 -26.18
CA ARG A 350 2.40 -9.08 -27.00
C ARG A 350 3.59 -9.84 -26.42
N PRO A 351 3.63 -11.18 -26.46
CA PRO A 351 4.73 -11.93 -25.87
C PRO A 351 6.04 -11.66 -26.65
N ILE A 352 7.06 -11.12 -25.95
CA ILE A 352 8.33 -10.63 -26.54
C ILE A 352 9.35 -11.76 -26.74
N PHE A 353 9.02 -13.01 -26.38
CA PHE A 353 9.94 -14.14 -26.57
C PHE A 353 10.33 -14.40 -28.04
N GLN A 354 9.69 -13.74 -29.01
CA GLN A 354 10.04 -13.84 -30.44
C GLN A 354 11.04 -12.79 -30.93
N HIS A 355 11.41 -11.77 -30.12
CA HIS A 355 12.25 -10.65 -30.58
C HIS A 355 13.55 -10.40 -29.80
N TYR A 356 13.79 -11.09 -28.68
CA TYR A 356 15.12 -11.07 -28.03
C TYR A 356 16.07 -12.07 -28.69
N SER A 357 16.55 -11.74 -29.89
CA SER A 357 17.63 -12.48 -30.56
C SER A 357 18.89 -11.63 -30.81
N GLY A 358 18.94 -10.40 -30.31
CA GLY A 358 20.04 -9.47 -30.53
C GLY A 358 20.77 -9.12 -29.24
N TYR A 359 21.99 -9.63 -29.09
CA TYR A 359 23.10 -9.08 -28.30
C TYR A 359 22.89 -8.89 -26.79
N GLU A 360 23.33 -9.86 -25.97
CA GLU A 360 24.00 -9.65 -24.67
C GLU A 360 24.81 -10.93 -24.26
N PRO A 361 25.84 -10.85 -23.41
CA PRO A 361 26.74 -11.97 -23.07
C PRO A 361 26.19 -12.96 -22.02
N TRP A 362 24.97 -12.76 -21.51
CA TRP A 362 24.39 -13.58 -20.44
C TRP A 362 24.03 -15.00 -20.90
N SER A 363 24.07 -15.96 -19.98
CA SER A 363 23.53 -17.29 -20.21
C SER A 363 22.01 -17.24 -20.43
N ARG A 364 21.45 -18.22 -21.16
CA ARG A 364 20.00 -18.36 -21.40
C ARG A 364 19.18 -18.34 -20.09
N TRP A 365 19.74 -18.84 -18.99
CA TRP A 365 19.07 -18.88 -17.69
C TRP A 365 19.03 -17.52 -17.02
N GLU A 366 20.12 -16.75 -17.05
CA GLU A 366 20.18 -15.40 -16.48
C GLU A 366 19.25 -14.43 -17.24
N GLN A 367 19.19 -14.52 -18.57
CA GLN A 367 18.24 -13.76 -19.38
C GLN A 367 16.79 -14.05 -18.98
N ARG A 368 16.48 -15.33 -18.72
CA ARG A 368 15.14 -15.76 -18.30
C ARG A 368 14.79 -15.22 -16.92
N GLU A 369 15.68 -15.32 -15.94
CA GLU A 369 15.47 -14.79 -14.58
C GLU A 369 15.29 -13.27 -14.60
N ARG A 370 16.11 -12.54 -15.37
CA ARG A 370 15.98 -11.09 -15.54
C ARG A 370 14.62 -10.69 -16.12
N LEU A 371 14.20 -11.35 -17.21
CA LEU A 371 12.89 -11.09 -17.83
C LEU A 371 11.72 -11.41 -16.88
N LEU A 372 11.82 -12.48 -16.10
CA LEU A 372 10.82 -12.81 -15.08
C LEU A 372 10.77 -11.73 -13.98
N GLY A 373 11.91 -11.21 -13.57
CA GLY A 373 12.02 -10.10 -12.61
C GLY A 373 11.35 -8.82 -13.12
N ILE A 374 11.64 -8.42 -14.36
CA ILE A 374 11.03 -7.24 -15.00
C ILE A 374 9.51 -7.41 -15.11
N HIS A 375 9.05 -8.61 -15.48
CA HIS A 375 7.62 -8.91 -15.59
C HIS A 375 6.92 -8.87 -14.22
N GLU A 376 7.51 -9.44 -13.18
CA GLU A 376 6.95 -9.36 -11.84
C GLU A 376 6.89 -7.90 -11.34
N LEU A 377 7.93 -7.10 -11.60
CA LEU A 377 7.92 -5.66 -11.31
C LEU A 377 6.80 -4.94 -12.07
N GLN A 378 6.61 -5.23 -13.36
CA GLN A 378 5.52 -4.66 -14.14
C GLN A 378 4.15 -4.99 -13.52
N LEU A 379 3.93 -6.24 -13.13
CA LEU A 379 2.69 -6.64 -12.46
C LEU A 379 2.49 -5.89 -11.14
N GLN A 380 3.55 -5.69 -10.36
CA GLN A 380 3.49 -4.92 -9.12
C GLN A 380 3.16 -3.45 -9.37
N ILE A 381 3.74 -2.83 -10.40
CA ILE A 381 3.39 -1.47 -10.83
C ILE A 381 1.91 -1.41 -11.19
N TYR A 382 1.43 -2.31 -12.04
CA TYR A 382 0.02 -2.32 -12.46
C TYR A 382 -0.90 -2.51 -11.26
N ARG A 383 -0.56 -3.42 -10.34
CA ARG A 383 -1.26 -3.59 -9.06
C ARG A 383 -1.29 -2.27 -8.28
N GLN A 384 -0.17 -1.57 -8.07
CA GLN A 384 -0.18 -0.25 -7.40
C GLN A 384 -1.00 0.82 -8.14
N ARG A 385 -1.18 0.66 -9.45
CA ARG A 385 -2.02 1.53 -10.29
C ARG A 385 -3.51 1.18 -10.27
N ALA A 386 -3.95 0.20 -9.49
CA ALA A 386 -5.37 -0.18 -9.38
C ALA A 386 -6.05 -0.52 -10.72
N TRP A 387 -5.26 -0.93 -11.73
CA TRP A 387 -5.69 -1.01 -13.13
C TRP A 387 -6.98 -1.79 -13.36
N VAL A 388 -7.15 -2.91 -12.64
CA VAL A 388 -8.26 -3.85 -12.79
C VAL A 388 -9.61 -3.27 -12.36
N PHE A 389 -9.60 -2.15 -11.63
CA PHE A 389 -10.80 -1.55 -11.06
C PHE A 389 -11.48 -0.52 -11.93
N PHE A 390 -10.84 -0.03 -12.99
CA PHE A 390 -11.39 1.04 -13.84
C PHE A 390 -12.07 0.48 -15.09
N ASP A 391 -13.10 1.19 -15.58
CA ASP A 391 -13.72 0.88 -16.87
C ASP A 391 -12.94 1.52 -18.03
N ASP A 392 -12.26 2.64 -17.76
CA ASP A 392 -11.56 3.47 -18.75
C ASP A 392 -10.30 4.13 -18.16
N VAL A 393 -9.58 4.88 -18.99
CA VAL A 393 -8.35 5.60 -18.62
C VAL A 393 -8.59 7.03 -18.14
N ARG A 394 -9.82 7.44 -17.80
CA ARG A 394 -10.14 8.87 -17.52
C ARG A 394 -9.42 9.44 -16.30
N LEU A 395 -8.98 8.58 -15.39
CA LEU A 395 -8.18 8.94 -14.22
C LEU A 395 -6.67 8.91 -14.48
N PHE A 396 -6.25 8.52 -15.68
CA PHE A 396 -4.87 8.39 -16.13
C PHE A 396 -4.65 9.27 -17.38
N PRO A 397 -4.46 10.60 -17.21
CA PRO A 397 -4.32 11.52 -18.33
C PRO A 397 -3.11 11.20 -19.23
N ASP A 398 -2.09 10.56 -18.68
CA ASP A 398 -0.96 10.02 -19.43
C ASP A 398 -0.80 8.51 -19.16
N ALA A 399 -1.60 7.70 -19.84
CA ALA A 399 -1.61 6.26 -19.62
C ALA A 399 -0.23 5.59 -19.84
N ARG A 400 0.64 6.13 -20.70
CA ARG A 400 1.95 5.52 -20.97
C ARG A 400 2.93 5.67 -19.80
N SER A 401 2.98 6.83 -19.15
CA SER A 401 3.80 7.01 -17.94
C SER A 401 3.30 6.20 -16.75
N HIS A 402 2.00 5.89 -16.71
CA HIS A 402 1.39 5.15 -15.62
C HIS A 402 1.54 3.64 -15.78
N PHE A 403 1.55 3.14 -17.03
CA PHE A 403 1.56 1.73 -17.38
C PHE A 403 2.74 1.43 -18.32
N PRO A 404 3.97 1.34 -17.79
CA PRO A 404 5.16 1.10 -18.60
C PRO A 404 5.13 -0.30 -19.21
N THR A 405 5.62 -0.45 -20.45
CA THR A 405 5.76 -1.77 -21.06
C THR A 405 6.98 -2.52 -20.50
N MET A 406 7.07 -3.82 -20.78
CA MET A 406 8.26 -4.61 -20.45
C MET A 406 9.51 -4.03 -21.10
N GLU A 407 9.41 -3.54 -22.33
CA GLU A 407 10.51 -2.89 -23.03
C GLU A 407 10.90 -1.54 -22.41
N ASP A 408 9.93 -0.77 -21.90
CA ASP A 408 10.22 0.49 -21.20
C ASP A 408 10.99 0.21 -19.90
N LEU A 409 10.58 -0.80 -19.15
CA LEU A 409 11.24 -1.22 -17.90
C LEU A 409 12.62 -1.84 -18.16
N ASP A 410 12.76 -2.69 -19.19
CA ASP A 410 14.05 -3.28 -19.57
C ASP A 410 15.08 -2.20 -19.94
N LYS A 411 14.66 -1.18 -20.70
CA LYS A 411 15.52 -0.04 -21.04
C LYS A 411 15.92 0.76 -19.80
N GLN A 412 14.98 1.01 -18.88
CA GLN A 412 15.29 1.73 -17.63
C GLN A 412 16.26 0.93 -16.75
N ASP A 413 16.07 -0.39 -16.67
CA ASP A 413 16.97 -1.30 -15.96
C ASP A 413 18.39 -1.28 -16.56
N GLN A 414 18.52 -1.37 -17.89
CA GLN A 414 19.82 -1.24 -18.57
C GLN A 414 20.49 0.11 -18.32
N ILE A 415 19.73 1.21 -18.41
CA ILE A 415 20.26 2.56 -18.13
C ILE A 415 20.75 2.67 -16.68
N ALA A 416 20.02 2.08 -15.73
CA ALA A 416 20.40 2.09 -14.32
C ALA A 416 21.65 1.25 -14.05
N ASN A 417 21.74 0.06 -14.64
CA ASN A 417 22.93 -0.81 -14.53
C ASN A 417 24.17 -0.16 -15.14
N ASN A 418 24.04 0.43 -16.34
CA ASN A 418 25.13 1.19 -16.96
C ASN A 418 25.57 2.39 -16.10
N ARG A 419 24.64 3.00 -15.36
CA ARG A 419 24.96 4.08 -14.41
C ARG A 419 25.66 3.57 -13.16
N LEU A 420 25.25 2.42 -12.61
CA LEU A 420 25.96 1.80 -11.50
C LEU A 420 27.41 1.52 -11.91
N ASP A 421 27.63 0.92 -13.08
CA ASP A 421 28.99 0.65 -13.60
C ASP A 421 29.81 1.93 -13.77
N TYR A 422 29.17 3.04 -14.19
CA TYR A 422 29.80 4.35 -14.26
C TYR A 422 30.24 4.91 -12.89
N TYR A 423 29.49 4.63 -11.82
CA TYR A 423 29.86 5.01 -10.45
C TYR A 423 30.86 4.05 -9.79
N TRP A 424 30.85 2.75 -10.15
CA TRP A 424 31.82 1.76 -9.69
C TRP A 424 33.19 1.87 -10.41
N GLY A 425 33.24 2.45 -11.61
CA GLY A 425 34.46 2.67 -12.40
C GLY A 425 35.28 3.91 -12.04
N ARG A 426 34.87 4.68 -11.04
CA ARG A 426 35.70 5.72 -10.42
C ARG A 426 35.94 5.35 -8.97
N THR A 427 37.20 5.20 -8.58
CA THR A 427 37.59 5.40 -7.18
C THR A 427 36.93 6.69 -6.69
N LEU A 428 36.32 6.64 -5.51
CA LEU A 428 35.72 7.78 -4.81
C LEU A 428 36.80 8.79 -4.43
N ASP A 429 37.43 9.42 -5.42
CA ASP A 429 38.09 10.70 -5.25
C ASP A 429 36.96 11.73 -5.14
N ASN A 430 36.65 11.99 -3.87
CA ASN A 430 35.70 12.95 -3.34
C ASN A 430 35.62 14.23 -4.20
N PRO A 431 34.47 14.59 -4.80
CA PRO A 431 34.35 15.80 -5.64
C PRO A 431 34.26 17.09 -4.81
N LEU A 432 34.89 17.13 -3.64
CA LEU A 432 34.93 18.26 -2.73
C LEU A 432 36.38 18.58 -2.34
N TYR A 433 37.23 18.85 -3.32
CA TYR A 433 38.44 19.65 -3.12
C TYR A 433 38.76 20.40 -4.42
N GLU A 434 38.26 21.64 -4.50
CA GLU A 434 39.03 22.68 -5.20
C GLU A 434 40.13 23.13 -4.23
N GLN A 435 41.38 22.91 -4.64
CA GLN A 435 42.66 23.46 -4.19
C GLN A 435 42.78 24.04 -2.75
N GLU A 436 43.68 23.44 -1.97
CA GLU A 436 44.84 24.14 -1.43
C GLU A 436 45.96 23.11 -1.20
N GLU A 437 47.13 23.39 -1.77
CA GLU A 437 48.38 22.66 -1.51
C GLU A 437 48.79 22.94 -0.06
N GLU A 438 48.97 21.91 0.75
CA GLU A 438 49.95 21.93 1.84
C GLU A 438 50.36 20.49 2.17
N GLU A 439 51.67 20.26 2.04
CA GLU A 439 52.39 19.05 2.45
C GLU A 439 52.23 18.86 3.96
N GLU A 440 52.03 17.63 4.44
CA GLU A 440 52.86 17.02 5.51
C GLU A 440 52.38 15.62 5.96
N GLU A 441 53.37 14.71 5.90
CA GLU A 441 53.66 13.51 6.71
C GLU A 441 52.71 12.30 6.80
N GLU A 442 53.17 11.23 6.13
CA GLU A 442 52.85 9.82 6.38
C GLU A 442 53.08 9.42 7.85
N VAL A 443 52.06 8.83 8.46
CA VAL A 443 52.26 7.83 9.53
C VAL A 443 51.49 6.56 9.17
N MET A 444 52.27 5.54 8.82
CA MET A 444 51.86 4.16 8.57
C MET A 444 51.35 3.47 9.85
N LEU A 445 50.12 2.94 9.81
CA LEU A 445 49.71 1.78 10.60
C LEU A 445 48.75 0.89 9.78
N GLU A 446 49.30 -0.22 9.29
CA GLU A 446 48.62 -1.49 8.94
C GLU A 446 47.90 -2.05 10.19
N ASP A 447 46.76 -2.75 10.22
CA ASP A 447 46.05 -3.60 9.26
C ASP A 447 44.53 -3.36 9.38
N SER A 448 43.86 -3.24 8.22
CA SER A 448 42.42 -3.00 8.10
C SER A 448 41.67 -4.27 7.69
N GLU A 449 40.89 -4.87 8.60
CA GLU A 449 39.72 -5.68 8.21
C GLU A 449 38.59 -4.72 7.83
N GLY A 450 38.32 -4.63 6.52
CA GLY A 450 37.45 -3.63 5.91
C GLY A 450 36.03 -3.59 6.48
N HIS A 451 35.74 -2.55 7.26
CA HIS A 451 34.38 -2.04 7.44
C HIS A 451 33.96 -1.26 6.20
N LEU A 452 33.12 -1.86 5.37
CA LEU A 452 32.37 -1.14 4.33
C LEU A 452 31.49 -0.07 5.00
N ALA A 453 31.76 1.19 4.67
CA ALA A 453 31.00 2.35 5.12
C ALA A 453 29.53 2.26 4.65
N ARG A 454 28.59 2.58 5.56
CA ARG A 454 27.14 2.56 5.36
C ARG A 454 26.65 3.80 4.62
N PHE A 455 25.69 3.62 3.72
CA PHE A 455 25.23 4.61 2.75
C PHE A 455 24.36 5.77 3.29
N PHE A 456 24.01 5.82 4.59
CA PHE A 456 23.18 6.90 5.14
C PHE A 456 23.44 7.23 6.62
N GLU A 457 24.64 7.68 6.97
CA GLU A 457 24.87 8.36 8.26
C GLU A 457 25.38 9.79 8.04
N LYS A 458 24.77 10.77 8.74
CA LYS A 458 25.42 12.07 8.99
C LYS A 458 26.49 11.87 10.07
N PRO A 459 27.63 12.56 10.00
CA PRO A 459 28.71 12.40 10.96
C PRO A 459 28.25 12.84 12.35
N ALA A 460 28.38 11.95 13.33
CA ALA A 460 28.11 12.26 14.72
C ALA A 460 29.24 13.15 15.29
N THR A 461 28.97 14.43 15.47
CA THR A 461 29.75 15.29 16.36
C THR A 461 29.24 15.13 17.80
N GLY A 462 30.12 14.75 18.72
CA GLY A 462 29.92 14.99 20.15
C GLY A 462 29.85 13.73 21.01
N SER A 463 30.83 13.62 21.88
CA SER A 463 31.12 12.57 22.86
C SER A 463 30.00 12.20 23.83
N ILE A 464 29.98 10.90 24.17
CA ILE A 464 29.23 10.24 25.25
C ILE A 464 29.76 10.70 26.63
N PRO A 465 28.87 10.96 27.61
CA PRO A 465 29.12 10.55 28.99
C PRO A 465 28.24 9.34 29.30
N SER A 466 28.91 8.23 29.60
CA SER A 466 28.34 6.99 30.10
C SER A 466 27.64 7.23 31.45
N PHE A 467 26.38 6.81 31.59
CA PHE A 467 25.73 6.77 32.91
C PHE A 467 25.35 5.34 33.31
N TRP A 468 26.39 4.57 33.63
CA TRP A 468 26.35 3.57 34.70
C TRP A 468 27.68 3.66 35.45
N ARG A 469 27.75 4.47 36.51
CA ARG A 469 28.67 4.21 37.63
C ARG A 469 27.83 3.94 38.86
N HIS A 470 28.02 2.75 39.40
CA HIS A 470 27.68 2.39 40.77
C HIS A 470 28.23 3.41 41.76
N SER A 471 27.44 3.76 42.77
CA SER A 471 27.95 4.22 44.05
C SER A 471 27.15 3.51 45.13
N SER A 472 27.80 2.51 45.72
CA SER A 472 27.53 2.03 47.06
C SER A 472 27.78 3.18 48.04
N MET A 473 26.82 3.46 48.93
CA MET A 473 27.12 4.05 50.23
C MET A 473 26.45 3.19 51.29
N ASN A 474 27.30 2.61 52.14
CA ASN A 474 26.92 2.05 53.43
C ASN A 474 26.34 3.15 54.32
N GLU A 475 25.35 2.81 55.13
CA GLU A 475 25.29 3.33 56.50
C GLU A 475 25.11 2.19 57.50
N GLN A 476 25.85 2.36 58.58
CA GLN A 476 26.12 1.46 59.68
C GLN A 476 24.88 1.27 60.58
N ALA A 477 24.75 0.08 61.16
CA ALA A 477 24.07 -0.11 62.43
C ALA A 477 25.10 -0.61 63.46
N GLY A 478 25.23 0.15 64.54
CA GLY A 478 26.10 -0.13 65.68
C GLY A 478 25.73 0.77 66.85
N SER A 479 24.61 0.45 67.51
CA SER A 479 24.28 0.74 68.92
C SER A 479 23.20 -0.25 69.34
#